data_AF-A0A537B7Z4-F1
#
_entry.id   AF-A0A537B7Z4-F1
#
_cell.length_a   1.000
_cell.length_b   1.000
_cell.length_c   1.000
_cell.angle_alpha   90.00
_cell.angle_beta   90.00
_cell.angle_gamma   90.00
#
_symmetry.space_group_name_H-M   'P 1'
#
loop_
_entity.id
_entity.type
_entity.pdbx_description
1 polymer ?
#
loop_
_entity_poly.entity_id
_entity_poly.type
_entity_poly.pdbx_seq_one_letter_code
_entity_poly.pdbx_strand_id
1 'polypeptide(L)'
;MSIPTAERRQFKVGKYDVVARPIPGSGHMLRYTVLLRGKPIGSFASVPTESDCHFLEHPPVLPPLKPYQVFRRRGKKKPPTAPSN
;
A
#
# COMPACT_ATOMS: atom_id res chain seq x y z
N MET A 1 2.07 11.95 -2.06
CA MET A 1 1.23 10.74 -2.24
C MET A 1 2.10 9.66 -2.86
N SER A 2 2.54 8.66 -2.09
CA SER A 2 3.28 7.51 -2.63
C SER A 2 2.28 6.48 -3.13
N ILE A 3 2.37 6.11 -4.40
CA ILE A 3 1.52 5.07 -4.98
C ILE A 3 1.86 3.74 -4.30
N PRO A 4 0.89 2.99 -3.74
CA PRO A 4 1.17 1.70 -3.13
C PRO A 4 1.71 0.75 -4.19
N THR A 5 2.97 0.36 -4.08
CA THR A 5 3.57 -0.70 -4.90
C THR A 5 2.94 -2.03 -4.52
N ALA A 6 2.02 -2.54 -5.35
CA ALA A 6 1.49 -3.88 -5.18
C ALA A 6 2.64 -4.91 -5.18
N GLU A 7 2.69 -5.78 -4.18
CA GLU A 7 3.72 -6.80 -4.07
C GLU A 7 3.75 -7.73 -5.29
N ARG A 8 4.95 -8.23 -5.62
CA ARG A 8 5.14 -9.21 -6.71
C ARG A 8 4.27 -10.44 -6.45
N ARG A 9 3.44 -10.80 -7.43
CA ARG A 9 2.60 -12.01 -7.38
C ARG A 9 3.13 -13.09 -8.32
N GLN A 10 2.91 -14.35 -7.96
CA GLN A 10 3.27 -15.51 -8.77
C GLN A 10 2.06 -16.43 -8.90
N PHE A 11 1.83 -16.91 -10.11
CA PHE A 11 0.73 -17.81 -10.43
C PHE A 11 1.29 -19.02 -11.16
N LYS A 12 0.81 -20.22 -10.81
CA LYS A 12 1.09 -21.43 -11.59
C LYS A 12 -0.12 -21.76 -12.44
N VAL A 13 0.07 -21.78 -13.75
CA VAL A 13 -0.97 -22.09 -14.74
C VAL A 13 -0.52 -23.30 -15.55
N GLY A 14 -0.90 -24.49 -15.07
CA GLY A 14 -0.46 -25.76 -15.65
C GLY A 14 1.06 -25.88 -15.69
N LYS A 15 1.63 -25.95 -16.90
CA LYS A 15 3.09 -26.05 -17.13
C LYS A 15 3.82 -24.70 -17.08
N TYR A 16 3.10 -23.60 -16.95
CA TYR A 16 3.64 -22.25 -17.00
C TYR A 16 3.70 -21.62 -15.61
N ASP A 17 4.80 -20.95 -15.32
CA ASP A 17 4.93 -20.07 -14.16
C ASP A 17 4.75 -18.62 -14.63
N VAL A 18 3.77 -17.93 -14.09
CA VAL A 18 3.47 -16.53 -14.44
C VAL A 18 3.88 -15.64 -13.28
N VAL A 19 4.78 -14.70 -13.55
CA VAL A 19 5.27 -13.74 -12.56
C VAL A 19 4.70 -12.37 -12.90
N ALA A 20 3.88 -11.82 -12.01
CA ALA A 20 3.34 -10.47 -12.11
C ALA A 20 4.19 -9.50 -11.29
N ARG A 21 4.75 -8.47 -11.95
CA ARG A 21 5.51 -7.41 -11.29
C ARG A 21 4.85 -6.05 -11.54
N PRO A 22 4.75 -5.16 -10.54
CA PRO A 22 4.29 -3.80 -10.76
C PRO A 22 5.22 -3.08 -11.75
N ILE A 23 4.62 -2.29 -12.64
CA ILE A 23 5.37 -1.43 -13.56
C ILE A 23 5.87 -0.21 -12.78
N PRO A 24 7.17 0.15 -12.86
CA PRO A 24 7.68 1.34 -12.21
C PRO A 24 6.88 2.58 -12.61
N GLY A 25 6.42 3.36 -11.63
CA GLY A 25 5.59 4.54 -11.87
C GLY A 25 4.08 4.28 -11.99
N SER A 26 3.65 3.01 -11.99
CA SER A 26 2.23 2.63 -11.97
C SER A 26 1.95 1.58 -10.90
N GLY A 27 1.15 1.94 -9.89
CA GLY A 27 0.78 1.02 -8.81
C GLY A 27 -0.20 -0.07 -9.22
N HIS A 28 -0.98 0.22 -10.25
CA HIS A 28 -2.12 -0.61 -10.68
C HIS A 28 -1.77 -1.50 -11.89
N MET A 29 -0.74 -1.15 -12.66
CA MET A 29 -0.33 -1.94 -13.81
C MET A 29 0.70 -3.00 -13.44
N LEU A 30 0.46 -4.22 -13.89
CA LEU A 30 1.32 -5.38 -13.71
C LEU A 30 1.89 -5.83 -15.06
N ARG A 31 3.20 -6.08 -15.09
CA ARG A 31 3.89 -6.80 -16.15
C ARG A 31 3.91 -8.29 -15.81
N TYR A 32 3.20 -9.09 -16.60
CA TYR A 32 3.15 -10.53 -16.51
C TYR A 32 4.25 -11.14 -17.38
N THR A 33 5.17 -11.86 -16.76
CA THR A 33 6.19 -12.65 -17.46
C THR A 33 5.81 -14.12 -17.39
N VAL A 34 5.66 -14.77 -18.54
CA VAL A 34 5.34 -16.20 -18.62
C VAL A 34 6.62 -16.99 -18.80
N LEU A 35 6.83 -17.95 -17.92
CA LEU A 35 7.99 -18.82 -17.90
C LEU A 35 7.53 -20.26 -18.17
N LEU A 36 8.25 -20.96 -19.05
CA LEU A 36 8.11 -22.40 -19.22
C LEU A 36 9.40 -23.05 -18.71
N ARG A 37 9.32 -23.84 -17.64
CA ARG A 37 10.50 -24.46 -17.00
C ARG A 37 11.60 -23.44 -16.66
N GLY A 38 11.20 -22.27 -16.15
CA GLY A 38 12.12 -21.17 -15.80
C GLY A 38 12.63 -20.35 -16.99
N LYS A 39 12.32 -20.71 -18.24
CA LYS A 39 12.72 -19.92 -19.42
C LYS A 39 11.59 -18.96 -19.83
N PRO A 40 11.85 -17.65 -19.97
CA PRO A 40 10.82 -16.70 -20.37
C PRO A 40 10.43 -16.94 -21.83
N ILE A 41 9.13 -17.06 -22.06
CA ILE A 41 8.56 -17.28 -23.40
C ILE A 41 7.76 -16.06 -23.89
N GLY A 42 7.38 -15.16 -22.99
CA GLY A 42 6.65 -13.94 -23.35
C GLY A 42 6.45 -13.02 -22.15
N SER A 43 6.16 -11.75 -22.45
CA SER A 43 5.76 -10.77 -21.44
C SER A 43 4.59 -9.92 -21.93
N PHE A 44 3.57 -9.75 -21.09
CA PHE A 44 2.41 -8.89 -21.35
C PHE A 44 2.34 -7.82 -20.27
N ALA A 45 1.84 -6.63 -20.62
CA ALA A 45 1.52 -5.58 -19.67
C ALA A 45 0.00 -5.46 -19.55
N SER A 46 -0.52 -5.38 -18.33
CA SER A 46 -1.94 -5.06 -18.14
C SER A 46 -2.21 -3.62 -18.57
N VAL A 47 -3.31 -3.42 -19.28
CA VAL A 47 -3.88 -2.10 -19.53
C VAL A 47 -4.60 -1.64 -18.25
N PRO A 48 -4.56 -0.35 -17.87
CA PRO A 48 -5.37 0.15 -16.78
C PRO A 48 -6.85 -0.16 -17.03
N THR A 49 -7.55 -0.61 -15.98
CA THR A 49 -8.99 -0.83 -16.05
C THR A 49 -9.72 0.52 -15.96
N GLU A 50 -10.99 0.56 -16.37
CA GLU A 50 -11.82 1.77 -16.23
C GLU A 50 -11.91 2.23 -14.76
N SER A 51 -11.93 1.29 -13.82
CA SER A 51 -11.87 1.60 -12.38
C SER A 51 -10.56 2.28 -11.96
N ASP A 52 -9.42 1.91 -12.57
CA ASP A 52 -8.14 2.56 -12.28
C ASP A 52 -8.15 4.01 -12.81
N CYS A 53 -8.72 4.24 -13.99
CA CYS A 53 -8.89 5.58 -14.55
C CYS A 53 -9.82 6.43 -13.68
N HIS A 54 -10.98 5.89 -13.29
CA HIS A 54 -11.92 6.59 -12.42
C HIS A 54 -11.30 6.94 -11.06
N PHE A 55 -10.46 6.07 -10.50
CA PHE A 55 -9.75 6.37 -9.25
C PHE A 55 -8.74 7.52 -9.39
N LEU A 56 -8.07 7.61 -10.54
CA LEU A 56 -7.12 8.71 -10.83
C LEU A 56 -7.83 10.03 -11.09
N GLU A 57 -8.96 10.00 -11.81
CA GLU A 57 -9.76 11.19 -12.13
C GLU A 57 -10.56 11.69 -10.91
N HIS A 58 -11.13 10.77 -10.15
CA HIS A 58 -12.01 11.02 -9.01
C HIS A 58 -11.53 10.21 -7.79
N PRO A 59 -10.40 10.62 -7.18
CA PRO A 59 -9.91 9.93 -6.00
C PRO A 59 -10.95 10.00 -4.87
N PRO A 60 -11.18 8.90 -4.13
CA PRO A 60 -12.15 8.90 -3.05
C PRO A 60 -11.78 9.93 -1.99
N VAL A 61 -12.78 10.62 -1.45
CA VAL A 61 -12.59 11.61 -0.40
C VAL A 61 -11.98 10.92 0.81
N LEU A 62 -10.71 11.21 1.08
CA LEU A 62 -10.04 10.70 2.27
C LEU A 62 -10.78 11.26 3.49
N PRO A 63 -11.14 10.42 4.47
CA PRO A 63 -11.72 10.92 5.71
C PRO A 63 -10.73 11.91 6.34
N PRO A 64 -11.22 13.00 6.96
CA PRO A 64 -10.35 14.01 7.53
C PRO A 64 -9.41 13.35 8.53
N LEU A 65 -8.11 13.60 8.36
CA LEU A 65 -7.08 13.10 9.26
C LEU A 65 -7.41 13.58 10.67
N LYS A 66 -7.79 12.65 11.56
CA LYS A 66 -7.99 12.98 12.98
C LYS A 66 -6.62 13.39 13.54
N PRO A 67 -6.41 14.64 13.95
CA PRO A 67 -5.16 15.02 14.59
C PRO A 67 -4.96 14.14 15.82
N TYR A 68 -3.83 13.43 15.87
CA TYR A 68 -3.47 12.61 17.01
C TYR A 68 -3.20 13.53 18.22
N GLN A 69 -4.18 13.67 19.11
CA GLN A 69 -4.00 14.40 20.36
C GLN A 69 -3.43 13.46 21.43
N VAL A 70 -2.13 13.60 21.70
CA VAL A 70 -1.53 13.08 22.93
C VAL A 70 -2.02 13.96 24.07
N PHE A 71 -3.02 13.50 24.81
CA PHE A 71 -3.35 14.11 26.10
C PHE A 71 -2.15 13.90 27.02
N ARG A 72 -1.30 14.94 27.19
CA ARG A 72 -0.35 14.97 28.30
C ARG A 72 -1.18 14.88 29.57
N ARG A 73 -1.17 13.71 30.22
CA ARG A 73 -1.74 13.55 31.57
C ARG A 73 -1.08 14.61 32.45
N ARG A 74 -1.86 15.62 32.84
CA ARG A 74 -1.41 16.64 33.79
C ARG A 74 -1.04 15.87 35.06
N GLY A 75 0.24 15.84 35.38
CA GLY A 75 0.75 15.06 36.51
C GLY A 75 -0.07 15.32 37.77
N LYS A 76 -0.33 14.27 38.55
CA LYS A 76 -1.03 14.40 39.84
C LYS A 76 -0.36 15.52 40.65
N LYS A 77 -1.15 16.48 41.14
CA LYS A 77 -0.65 17.50 42.07
C LYS A 77 -0.06 16.76 43.28
N LYS A 78 1.19 17.05 43.64
CA LYS A 78 1.80 16.52 44.86
C LYS A 78 0.94 16.98 46.05
N PRO A 79 0.66 16.09 47.02
CA PRO A 79 -0.07 16.48 48.22
C PRO A 79 0.68 17.63 48.94
N PRO A 80 -0.03 18.54 49.61
CA PRO A 80 0.60 19.62 50.35
C PRO A 80 1.52 19.02 51.43
N THR A 81 2.78 19.43 51.42
CA THR A 81 3.75 19.09 52.47
C THR A 81 3.23 19.64 53.79
N ALA A 82 3.08 18.78 54.81
CA ALA A 82 2.72 19.22 56.16
C ALA A 82 3.85 20.10 56.73
N PRO A 83 3.55 21.20 57.44
CA PRO A 83 4.58 22.00 58.08
C PRO A 83 5.25 21.21 59.20
N SER A 84 6.58 21.14 59.18
CA SER A 84 7.38 20.61 60.28
C SER A 84 7.39 21.62 61.43
N ASN A 85 7.09 21.13 62.64
CA ASN A 85 7.28 21.84 63.91
C ASN A 85 8.74 22.27 64.13
#